data_AF-A0A7L5ZCA7-F1
#
_entry.id   AF-A0A7L5ZCA7-F1
#
_cell.length_a   1.000
_cell.length_b   1.000
_cell.length_c   1.000
_cell.angle_alpha   90.00
_cell.angle_beta   90.00
_cell.angle_gamma   90.00
#
_symmetry.space_group_name_H-M   'P 1'
#
loop_
_entity.id
_entity.type
_entity.pdbx_description
1 polymer ?
#
loop_
_entity_poly.entity_id
_entity_poly.type
_entity_poly.pdbx_seq_one_letter_code
_entity_poly.pdbx_strand_id
1 'polypeptide(L)'
;MTIRDEDLPPALSAALRHAATIHNPGFYEAQRARRSTWNIPRFIQGFDVAVNGDLLLPRGLREQAATLVAQAGSELACVDERSPGSELNAPFLGELDDRQSK
;
A
#
# COMPACT_ATOMS: atom_id res chain seq x y z
N MET A 1 -6.80 1.21 -2.82
CA MET A 1 -6.92 2.11 -3.98
C MET A 1 -6.91 1.21 -5.20
N THR A 2 -7.77 1.46 -6.16
CA THR A 2 -7.90 0.62 -7.36
C THR A 2 -7.38 1.42 -8.55
N ILE A 3 -6.58 0.79 -9.41
CA ILE A 3 -6.09 1.37 -10.66
C ILE A 3 -6.40 0.37 -11.78
N ARG A 4 -6.92 0.86 -12.92
CA ARG A 4 -7.11 0.06 -14.12
C ARG A 4 -5.75 -0.30 -14.71
N ASP A 5 -5.38 -1.58 -14.67
CA ASP A 5 -4.06 -2.02 -15.12
C ASP A 5 -3.89 -1.87 -16.65
N GLU A 6 -4.99 -1.92 -17.40
CA GLU A 6 -5.04 -1.74 -18.85
C GLU A 6 -4.65 -0.32 -19.32
N ASP A 7 -4.81 0.68 -18.46
CA ASP A 7 -4.42 2.07 -18.75
C ASP A 7 -2.93 2.32 -18.52
N LEU A 8 -2.22 1.35 -17.93
CA LEU A 8 -0.83 1.52 -17.51
C LEU A 8 0.13 0.97 -18.58
N PRO A 9 1.20 1.73 -18.92
CA PRO A 9 2.34 1.14 -19.58
C PRO A 9 2.90 -0.02 -18.75
N PRO A 10 3.38 -1.12 -19.36
CA PRO A 10 3.86 -2.29 -18.64
C PRO A 10 4.94 -1.97 -17.58
N ALA A 11 5.80 -0.99 -17.86
CA ALA A 11 6.82 -0.53 -16.92
C ALA A 11 6.21 0.12 -15.66
N LEU A 12 5.14 0.90 -15.82
CA LEU A 12 4.46 1.56 -14.70
C LEU A 12 3.66 0.57 -13.86
N SER A 13 2.97 -0.39 -14.49
CA SER A 13 2.32 -1.49 -13.78
C SER A 13 3.33 -2.29 -12.94
N ALA A 14 4.48 -2.65 -13.53
CA ALA A 14 5.54 -3.34 -12.82
C ALA A 14 6.11 -2.51 -11.66
N ALA A 15 6.30 -1.20 -11.85
CA ALA A 15 6.78 -0.29 -10.80
C ALA A 15 5.79 -0.20 -9.62
N LEU A 16 4.49 -0.13 -9.87
CA LEU A 16 3.46 -0.10 -8.83
C LEU A 16 3.36 -1.42 -8.07
N ARG A 17 3.42 -2.56 -8.77
CA ARG A 17 3.47 -3.89 -8.14
C ARG A 17 4.72 -4.06 -7.29
N HIS A 18 5.86 -3.57 -7.76
CA HIS A 18 7.11 -3.57 -7.00
C HIS A 18 7.01 -2.69 -5.76
N ALA A 19 6.45 -1.47 -5.88
CA ALA A 19 6.24 -0.56 -4.76
C ALA A 19 5.31 -1.13 -3.68
N ALA A 20 4.35 -1.97 -4.08
CA ALA A 20 3.47 -2.71 -3.17
C ALA A 20 4.08 -4.02 -2.64
N THR A 21 5.31 -4.38 -3.02
CA THR A 21 5.97 -5.61 -2.61
C THR A 21 7.07 -5.31 -1.60
N ILE A 22 7.09 -6.03 -0.49
CA ILE A 22 8.11 -5.86 0.56
C ILE A 22 8.89 -7.15 0.80
N HIS A 23 10.09 -7.01 1.34
CA HIS A 23 10.88 -8.14 1.82
C HIS A 23 10.20 -8.80 3.02
N ASN A 24 10.12 -10.13 3.03
CA ASN A 24 9.60 -10.88 4.18
C ASN A 24 10.72 -11.07 5.24
N PRO A 25 10.72 -10.36 6.38
CA PRO A 25 11.75 -10.53 7.40
C PRO A 25 11.84 -11.97 7.90
N GLY A 26 10.72 -12.70 7.99
CA GLY A 26 10.68 -14.09 8.43
C GLY A 26 11.48 -15.04 7.52
N PHE A 27 11.56 -14.74 6.22
CA PHE A 27 12.39 -15.51 5.28
C PHE A 27 13.87 -15.37 5.64
N TYR A 28 14.33 -14.13 5.85
CA TYR A 28 15.73 -13.84 6.15
C TYR A 28 16.13 -14.34 7.54
N GLU A 29 15.23 -14.28 8.52
CA GLU A 29 15.44 -14.86 9.84
C GLU A 29 15.58 -16.39 9.79
N ALA A 30 14.72 -17.08 9.04
CA ALA A 30 14.81 -18.52 8.84
C ALA A 30 16.11 -18.91 8.12
N GLN A 31 16.47 -18.18 7.06
CA GLN A 31 17.72 -18.37 6.32
C GLN A 31 18.95 -18.21 7.23
N ARG A 32 19.00 -17.13 8.03
CA ARG A 32 20.10 -16.88 8.99
C ARG A 32 20.22 -17.98 10.04
N ALA A 33 19.09 -18.50 10.51
CA ALA A 33 19.03 -19.59 11.48
C ALA A 33 19.25 -20.99 10.86
N ARG A 34 19.50 -21.09 9.55
CA ARG A 34 19.59 -22.36 8.80
C ARG A 34 18.35 -23.25 8.97
N ARG A 35 17.19 -22.63 9.13
CA ARG A 35 15.88 -23.30 9.16
C ARG A 35 15.31 -23.39 7.74
N SER A 36 14.38 -24.33 7.52
CA SER A 36 13.71 -24.48 6.22
C SER A 36 12.96 -23.20 5.82
N THR A 37 13.10 -22.79 4.57
CA THR A 37 12.38 -21.67 3.95
C THR A 37 11.31 -22.12 2.97
N TRP A 38 11.03 -23.43 2.89
CA TRP A 38 10.15 -24.01 1.86
C TRP A 38 8.77 -23.33 1.78
N ASN A 39 8.16 -23.03 2.94
CA ASN A 39 6.84 -22.40 3.02
C ASN A 39 6.91 -20.93 3.51
N ILE A 40 8.06 -20.28 3.37
CA ILE A 40 8.24 -18.88 3.74
C ILE A 40 8.57 -18.14 2.45
N PRO A 41 7.64 -17.34 1.90
CA PRO A 41 7.93 -16.59 0.68
C PRO A 41 8.97 -15.51 0.98
N ARG A 42 9.88 -15.25 0.04
CA ARG A 42 10.92 -14.22 0.19
C ARG A 42 10.34 -12.80 0.17
N PHE A 43 9.25 -12.61 -0.56
CA PHE A 43 8.58 -11.33 -0.72
C PHE A 43 7.12 -11.46 -0.30
N ILE A 44 6.57 -10.40 0.29
CA ILE A 44 5.16 -10.26 0.59
C ILE A 44 4.56 -9.35 -0.47
N GLN A 45 3.57 -9.85 -1.20
CA GLN A 45 2.80 -9.08 -2.15
C GLN A 45 1.72 -8.32 -1.39
N GLY A 46 1.84 -7.00 -1.35
CA GLY A 46 0.85 -6.10 -0.75
C GLY A 46 -0.20 -5.60 -1.74
N PHE A 47 -0.27 -6.20 -2.93
CA PHE A 47 -1.28 -5.87 -3.94
C PHE A 47 -2.08 -7.13 -4.30
N ASP A 48 -3.23 -6.91 -4.93
CA ASP A 48 -4.04 -7.98 -5.51
C ASP A 48 -4.53 -7.56 -6.90
N VAL A 49 -5.08 -8.50 -7.67
CA VAL A 49 -5.69 -8.25 -8.97
C VAL A 49 -7.17 -8.65 -8.88
N ALA A 50 -8.05 -7.68 -9.06
CA ALA A 50 -9.48 -7.92 -9.08
C ALA A 50 -9.89 -8.77 -10.30
N VAL A 51 -11.07 -9.36 -10.26
CA VAL A 51 -11.59 -10.25 -11.32
C VAL A 51 -11.65 -9.54 -12.68
N ASN A 52 -11.89 -8.23 -12.68
CA ASN A 52 -11.90 -7.39 -13.87
C ASN A 52 -10.50 -6.99 -14.37
N GLY A 53 -9.43 -7.45 -13.72
CA GLY A 53 -8.05 -7.13 -14.06
C GLY A 53 -7.49 -5.88 -13.37
N ASP A 54 -8.27 -5.19 -12.54
CA ASP A 54 -7.79 -3.98 -11.87
C ASP A 54 -6.76 -4.29 -10.78
N LEU A 55 -5.75 -3.43 -10.67
CA LEU A 55 -4.71 -3.51 -9.66
C LEU A 55 -5.21 -2.89 -8.34
N LEU A 56 -5.29 -3.72 -7.31
CA LEU A 56 -5.66 -3.32 -5.96
C LEU A 56 -4.41 -3.03 -5.14
N LEU A 57 -4.24 -1.75 -4.75
CA LEU A 57 -3.08 -1.26 -4.01
C LEU A 57 -3.45 -0.82 -2.58
N PRO A 58 -2.52 -0.91 -1.61
CA PRO A 58 -2.71 -0.34 -0.27
C PRO A 58 -2.95 1.17 -0.36
N ARG A 59 -3.86 1.69 0.47
CA ARG A 59 -4.17 3.14 0.47
C ARG A 59 -2.94 4.00 0.82
N GLY A 60 -2.07 3.50 1.69
CA GLY A 60 -0.83 4.17 2.06
C GLY A 60 0.15 4.36 0.89
N LEU A 61 -0.01 3.61 -0.20
CA LEU A 61 0.83 3.72 -1.40
C LEU A 61 0.42 4.87 -2.32
N ARG A 62 -0.68 5.59 -2.03
CA ARG A 62 -1.24 6.63 -2.91
C ARG A 62 -0.22 7.68 -3.34
N GLU A 63 0.55 8.23 -2.40
CA GLU A 63 1.52 9.30 -2.69
C GLU A 63 2.70 8.78 -3.52
N GLN A 64 3.19 7.58 -3.20
CA GLN A 64 4.23 6.93 -3.97
C GLN A 64 3.76 6.58 -5.38
N ALA A 65 2.52 6.10 -5.53
CA ALA A 65 1.91 5.84 -6.84
C ALA A 65 1.78 7.12 -7.67
N ALA A 66 1.32 8.23 -7.07
CA ALA A 66 1.25 9.52 -7.75
C ALA A 66 2.63 9.98 -8.24
N THR A 67 3.68 9.77 -7.44
CA THR A 67 5.06 10.10 -7.81
C THR A 67 5.54 9.27 -9.00
N LEU A 68 5.28 7.95 -9.00
CA LEU A 68 5.64 7.07 -10.11
C LEU A 68 4.91 7.42 -11.41
N VAL A 69 3.62 7.77 -11.32
CA VAL A 69 2.81 8.19 -12.46
C VAL A 69 3.33 9.51 -13.04
N ALA A 70 3.64 10.49 -12.18
CA ALA A 70 4.23 11.77 -12.59
C ALA A 70 5.60 11.61 -13.25
N GLN A 71 6.46 10.74 -12.71
CA GLN A 71 7.77 10.43 -13.31
C GLN A 71 7.66 9.77 -14.69
N ALA A 72 6.56 9.04 -14.95
CA ALA A 72 6.26 8.48 -16.26
C ALA A 72 5.65 9.51 -17.24
N GLY A 73 5.47 10.78 -16.82
CA GLY A 73 4.89 11.85 -17.64
C GLY A 73 3.37 11.85 -17.68
N SER A 74 2.71 11.15 -16.76
CA SER A 74 1.25 11.05 -16.67
C SER A 74 0.70 11.70 -15.40
N GLU A 75 -0.62 11.87 -15.33
CA GLU A 75 -1.32 12.40 -14.16
C GLU A 75 -2.21 11.33 -13.51
N LEU A 76 -2.23 11.28 -12.19
CA LEU A 76 -3.08 10.36 -11.43
C LEU A 76 -4.36 11.07 -10.99
N ALA A 77 -5.48 10.81 -11.66
CA ALA A 77 -6.80 11.21 -11.20
C ALA A 77 -7.37 10.18 -10.21
N CYS A 78 -7.68 10.60 -8.98
CA CYS A 78 -8.27 9.74 -7.95
C CYS A 78 -9.69 10.18 -7.62
N VAL A 79 -10.64 9.24 -7.68
CA VAL A 79 -11.99 9.41 -7.12
C VAL A 79 -11.98 8.86 -5.70
N ASP A 80 -12.34 9.71 -4.74
CA ASP A 80 -12.43 9.31 -3.33
C ASP A 80 -13.86 8.92 -2.97
N GLU A 81 -14.10 7.61 -2.88
CA GLU A 81 -15.41 7.04 -2.51
C GLU A 81 -15.52 6.74 -1.01
N ARG A 82 -14.59 7.24 -0.18
CA ARG A 82 -14.66 7.07 1.27
C ARG A 82 -15.88 7.81 1.81
N SER A 83 -16.58 7.19 2.77
CA SER A 83 -17.53 7.91 3.60
C SER A 83 -16.77 8.93 4.46
N PRO A 84 -17.14 10.22 4.46
CA PRO A 84 -16.47 11.24 5.28
C PRO A 84 -16.63 10.98 6.80
N GLY A 85 -17.52 10.05 7.16
CA GLY A 85 -17.91 9.81 8.54
C GLY A 85 -18.86 10.88 9.06
N SER A 86 -19.17 10.80 10.35
CA SER A 86 -19.89 11.82 11.09
C SER A 86 -19.02 12.27 12.26
N GLU A 87 -19.09 13.55 12.63
CA GLU A 87 -18.43 14.02 13.84
C GLU A 87 -18.90 13.23 15.06
N LEU A 88 -17.94 12.71 15.83
CA LEU A 88 -18.22 12.03 17.09
C LEU A 88 -18.26 13.08 18.20
N ASN A 89 -19.46 13.46 18.63
CA ASN A 89 -19.62 14.32 19.80
C ASN A 89 -19.51 13.50 21.09
N ALA A 90 -18.28 13.29 21.55
CA ALA A 90 -17.97 12.61 22.81
C ALA A 90 -16.99 13.47 23.63
N PRO A 91 -17.26 13.74 24.91
CA PRO A 91 -16.31 14.45 25.76
C PRO A 91 -15.09 13.57 26.04
N PHE A 92 -13.90 14.16 25.96
CA PHE A 92 -12.68 13.52 26.44
C PHE A 92 -12.58 13.71 27.95
N LEU A 93 -12.62 12.61 28.71
CA LEU A 93 -12.59 12.63 30.19
C LEU A 93 -11.19 12.38 30.77
N GLY A 94 -10.17 12.26 29.92
CA GLY A 94 -8.78 12.05 30.34
C GLY A 94 -7.98 13.35 30.41
N GLU A 95 -6.75 13.25 30.89
CA GLU A 95 -5.73 14.28 30.76
C GLU A 95 -4.73 13.85 29.68
N LEU A 96 -4.42 14.75 28.75
CA LEU A 96 -3.40 14.50 27.74
C LEU A 96 -2.01 14.74 28.35
N ASP A 97 -1.08 13.83 28.10
CA ASP A 97 0.34 14.08 28.37
C ASP A 97 0.87 15.17 27.41
N ASP A 98 1.97 15.83 27.75
CA ASP A 98 2.57 16.93 26.97
C ASP A 98 2.87 16.53 25.50
N ARG A 99 3.09 15.23 25.26
CA ARG A 99 3.34 14.65 23.93
C ARG A 99 2.09 14.53 23.06
N GLN A 100 0.91 14.47 23.67
CA GLN A 100 -0.37 14.23 23.01
C GLN A 100 -1.13 15.53 22.72
N SER A 101 -0.80 16.63 23.41
CA SER A 101 -1.41 17.96 23.23
C SER A 101 -0.75 18.80 22.13
N LYS A 102 0.05 18.19 21.25
CA LYS A 102 0.89 18.90 20.28
C LYS A 102 0.50 18.60 18.83
#